data_AF-A0A947QSS7-F1
#
_entry.id   AF-A0A947QSS7-F1
#
_cell.length_a   1.000
_cell.length_b   1.000
_cell.length_c   1.000
_cell.angle_alpha   90.00
_cell.angle_beta   90.00
_cell.angle_gamma   90.00
#
_symmetry.space_group_name_H-M   'P 1'
#
loop_
_entity.id
_entity.type
_entity.pdbx_description
1 polymer ?
#
loop_
_entity_poly.entity_id
_entity_poly.type
_entity_poly.pdbx_seq_one_letter_code
_entity_poly.pdbx_strand_id
1 'polypeptide(L)'
;MTRGENATDIKSLRTIMIIRLKSSLQLELALEAKEYLDKGHSKAQVWMDRIAEVLQTDSAKRLLREIQSIHSCDWWKNLKKKPQTEKKEYVSRV
;
A
#
# COMPACT_ATOMS: atom_id res chain seq x y z
N MET A 1 -1.13 41.79 5.00
CA MET A 1 -1.36 40.36 5.36
C MET A 1 -0.86 39.51 4.22
N THR A 2 -0.02 38.47 4.45
CA THR A 2 0.22 37.27 3.57
C THR A 2 1.56 36.53 3.81
N ARG A 3 2.45 36.92 4.74
CA ARG A 3 3.73 36.18 4.95
C ARG A 3 3.71 35.16 6.10
N GLY A 4 2.90 35.40 7.14
CA GLY A 4 2.81 34.53 8.32
C GLY A 4 1.94 33.27 8.14
N GLU A 5 0.86 33.38 7.36
CA GLU A 5 -0.04 32.25 7.05
C GLU A 5 0.68 31.20 6.18
N ASN A 6 1.39 31.66 5.14
CA ASN A 6 2.17 30.81 4.24
C ASN A 6 3.26 29.98 4.96
N ALA A 7 3.95 30.54 5.97
CA ALA A 7 5.01 29.83 6.68
C ALA A 7 4.46 28.68 7.56
N THR A 8 3.28 28.87 8.15
CA THR A 8 2.60 27.87 8.99
C THR A 8 2.07 26.72 8.14
N ASP A 9 1.48 27.03 6.98
CA ASP A 9 0.98 26.05 6.02
C ASP A 9 2.11 25.21 5.42
N ILE A 10 3.24 25.85 5.04
CA ILE A 10 4.42 25.13 4.54
C ILE A 10 4.99 24.18 5.60
N LYS A 11 5.03 24.60 6.87
CA LYS A 11 5.50 23.74 7.97
C LYS A 11 4.57 22.55 8.19
N SER A 12 3.25 22.76 8.10
CA SER A 12 2.23 21.71 8.20
C SER A 12 2.34 20.69 7.06
N LEU A 13 2.43 21.16 5.81
CA LEU A 13 2.59 20.33 4.62
C LEU A 13 3.88 19.47 4.69
N ARG A 14 4.99 20.04 5.16
CA ARG A 14 6.24 19.31 5.38
C ARG A 14 6.07 18.17 6.37
N THR A 15 5.39 18.42 7.50
CA THR A 15 5.12 17.38 8.50
C THR A 15 4.27 16.25 7.92
N ILE A 16 3.21 16.58 7.18
CA ILE A 16 2.35 15.58 6.53
C ILE A 16 3.15 14.76 5.50
N MET A 17 4.00 15.42 4.70
CA MET A 17 4.86 14.73 3.73
C MET A 17 5.82 13.77 4.41
N ILE A 18 6.45 14.19 5.52
CA ILE A 18 7.34 13.33 6.30
C ILE A 18 6.60 12.09 6.83
N ILE A 19 5.38 12.26 7.36
CA ILE A 19 4.57 11.14 7.86
C ILE A 19 4.24 10.16 6.73
N ARG A 20 3.88 10.67 5.54
CA ARG A 20 3.58 9.83 4.37
C ARG A 20 4.81 9.07 3.88
N LEU A 21 5.94 9.74 3.75
CA LEU A 21 7.20 9.11 3.34
C LEU A 21 7.64 8.04 4.35
N LYS A 22 7.56 8.33 5.66
CA LYS A 22 7.84 7.34 6.71
C LYS A 22 6.92 6.14 6.61
N SER A 23 5.62 6.36 6.40
CA SER A 23 4.65 5.27 6.23
C SER A 23 4.98 4.41 5.00
N SER A 24 5.40 5.03 3.90
CA SER A 24 5.81 4.31 2.68
C SER A 24 7.02 3.42 2.91
N LEU A 25 8.07 3.94 3.56
CA LEU A 25 9.28 3.17 3.88
C LEU A 25 8.98 2.00 4.83
N GLN A 26 8.06 2.20 5.78
CA GLN A 26 7.61 1.14 6.68
C GLN A 26 6.84 0.04 5.95
N LEU A 27 5.99 0.40 4.98
CA LEU A 27 5.26 -0.58 4.17
C LEU A 27 6.19 -1.36 3.24
N GLU A 28 7.24 -0.73 2.70
CA GLU A 28 8.27 -1.41 1.92
C GLU A 28 8.98 -2.48 2.75
N LEU A 29 9.38 -2.15 3.99
CA LEU A 29 9.96 -3.13 4.91
C LEU A 29 8.98 -4.26 5.26
N ALA A 30 7.68 -3.96 5.36
CA ALA A 30 6.66 -4.98 5.59
C ALA A 30 6.51 -5.94 4.40
N LEU A 31 6.59 -5.44 3.17
CA LEU A 31 6.58 -6.29 1.97
C LEU A 31 7.78 -7.24 1.97
N GLU A 32 8.99 -6.74 2.23
CA GLU A 32 10.19 -7.57 2.29
C GLU A 32 10.10 -8.61 3.44
N ALA A 33 9.65 -8.20 4.62
CA ALA A 33 9.43 -9.11 5.73
C ALA A 33 8.40 -10.20 5.38
N LYS A 34 7.34 -9.87 4.65
CA LYS A 34 6.35 -10.83 4.16
C LYS A 34 6.94 -11.81 3.17
N GLU A 35 7.79 -11.37 2.24
CA GLU A 35 8.51 -12.27 1.33
C GLU A 35 9.40 -13.26 2.09
N TYR A 36 10.11 -12.79 3.12
CA TYR A 36 10.92 -13.67 3.96
C TYR A 36 10.05 -14.68 4.73
N LEU A 37 8.92 -14.26 5.28
CA LEU A 37 7.98 -15.16 5.95
C LEU A 37 7.45 -16.25 5.01
N ASP A 38 7.06 -15.86 3.79
CA ASP A 38 6.56 -16.79 2.78
C ASP A 38 7.63 -17.76 2.29
N LYS A 39 8.91 -17.36 2.33
CA LYS A 39 10.08 -18.23 2.08
C LYS A 39 10.43 -19.13 3.27
N GLY A 40 9.72 -19.04 4.40
CA GLY A 40 9.91 -19.87 5.59
C GLY A 40 10.79 -19.25 6.68
N HIS A 41 11.22 -18.00 6.54
CA HIS A 41 12.01 -17.30 7.57
C HIS A 41 11.09 -16.71 8.65
N SER A 42 10.59 -17.55 9.55
CA SER A 42 9.63 -17.20 10.61
C SER A 42 10.04 -16.02 11.50
N LYS A 43 11.35 -15.79 11.69
CA LYS A 43 11.86 -14.66 12.49
C LYS A 43 11.52 -13.28 11.90
N ALA A 44 11.18 -13.19 10.61
CA ALA A 44 10.79 -11.94 10.00
C ALA A 44 9.46 -11.37 10.54
N GLN A 45 8.65 -12.17 11.25
CA GLN A 45 7.38 -11.74 11.85
C GLN A 45 7.57 -10.57 12.83
N VAL A 46 8.71 -10.54 13.55
CA VAL A 46 9.03 -9.45 14.48
C VAL A 46 9.02 -8.07 13.82
N TRP A 47 9.40 -8.01 12.54
CA TRP A 47 9.39 -6.76 11.77
C TRP A 47 7.98 -6.35 11.41
N MET A 48 7.13 -7.31 11.03
CA MET A 48 5.71 -7.07 10.76
C MET A 48 4.97 -6.53 11.99
N ASP A 49 5.23 -7.12 13.16
CA ASP A 49 4.59 -6.73 14.42
C ASP A 49 5.03 -5.30 14.83
N ARG A 50 6.33 -5.00 14.74
CA ARG A 50 6.85 -3.65 15.01
C ARG A 50 6.26 -2.59 14.06
N ILE A 51 6.14 -2.91 12.78
CA ILE A 51 5.59 -1.98 11.79
C ILE A 51 4.11 -1.68 12.08
N ALA A 52 3.34 -2.69 12.50
CA ALA A 52 1.93 -2.51 12.88
C ALA A 52 1.75 -1.52 14.04
N GLU A 53 2.68 -1.49 15.00
CA GLU A 53 2.65 -0.57 16.15
C GLU A 53 2.99 0.87 15.78
N VAL A 54 3.93 1.09 14.86
CA VAL A 54 4.48 2.43 14.56
C VAL A 54 3.76 3.16 13.41
N LEU A 55 2.94 2.47 12.62
CA LEU A 55 2.20 3.07 11.53
C LEU A 55 1.19 4.11 12.02
N GLN A 56 1.27 5.33 11.49
CA GLN A 56 0.43 6.45 11.95
C GLN A 56 -0.83 6.62 11.13
N THR A 57 -0.79 6.31 9.82
CA THR A 57 -1.88 6.60 8.89
C THR A 57 -2.82 5.40 8.74
N ASP A 58 -4.13 5.66 8.73
CA ASP A 58 -5.15 4.61 8.56
C ASP A 58 -5.04 3.90 7.21
N SER A 59 -4.68 4.64 6.16
CA SER A 59 -4.44 4.06 4.83
C SER A 59 -3.30 3.04 4.87
N ALA A 60 -2.18 3.36 5.53
CA ALA A 60 -1.06 2.44 5.64
C ALA A 60 -1.40 1.22 6.53
N LYS A 61 -2.16 1.41 7.61
CA LYS A 61 -2.64 0.28 8.42
C LYS A 61 -3.53 -0.68 7.64
N ARG A 62 -4.37 -0.17 6.72
CA ARG A 62 -5.19 -1.01 5.83
C ARG A 62 -4.31 -1.81 4.86
N LEU A 63 -3.34 -1.14 4.22
CA LEU A 63 -2.39 -1.79 3.31
C LEU A 63 -1.58 -2.88 4.03
N LEU A 64 -1.13 -2.63 5.27
CA LEU A 64 -0.40 -3.65 6.05
C LEU A 64 -1.23 -4.92 6.27
N ARG A 65 -2.54 -4.78 6.56
CA ARG A 65 -3.42 -5.95 6.72
C ARG A 65 -3.57 -6.73 5.42
N GLU A 66 -3.68 -6.04 4.29
CA GLU A 66 -3.73 -6.69 2.96
C GLU A 66 -2.43 -7.46 2.69
N ILE A 67 -1.26 -6.84 2.95
CA ILE A 67 0.05 -7.48 2.82
C ILE A 67 0.14 -8.74 3.70
N GLN A 68 -0.35 -8.69 4.94
CA GLN A 68 -0.37 -9.86 5.83
C GLN A 68 -1.25 -10.99 5.31
N SER A 69 -2.37 -10.66 4.66
CA SER A 69 -3.36 -11.63 4.20
C SER A 69 -3.02 -12.32 2.88
N ILE A 70 -2.14 -11.74 2.06
CA ILE A 70 -1.82 -12.22 0.71
C ILE A 70 -0.43 -12.87 0.71
N HIS A 71 -0.26 -13.96 -0.04
CA HIS A 71 1.07 -14.51 -0.29
C HIS A 71 1.83 -13.60 -1.28
N SER A 72 3.07 -13.24 -0.97
CA SER A 72 3.92 -12.31 -1.74
C SER A 72 3.98 -12.64 -3.24
N CYS A 73 4.05 -13.91 -3.61
CA CYS A 73 4.05 -14.36 -5.01
C CYS A 73 2.70 -14.29 -5.76
N ASP A 74 1.59 -13.90 -5.11
CA ASP A 74 0.25 -14.02 -5.68
C ASP A 74 -0.25 -12.75 -6.40
N TRP A 75 0.51 -11.65 -6.35
CA TRP A 75 0.12 -10.35 -6.90
C TRP A 75 -0.26 -10.40 -8.39
N TRP A 76 0.42 -11.23 -9.19
CA TRP A 76 0.21 -11.32 -10.65
C TRP A 76 -0.94 -12.25 -11.05
N LYS A 77 -1.46 -13.09 -10.14
CA LYS A 77 -2.46 -14.12 -10.49
C LYS A 77 -3.73 -13.51 -11.09
N ASN A 78 -4.16 -12.35 -10.60
CA ASN A 78 -5.34 -11.66 -11.10
C ASN A 78 -5.11 -10.88 -12.40
N LEU A 79 -3.86 -10.65 -12.81
CA LEU A 79 -3.52 -9.96 -14.06
C LEU A 79 -3.62 -10.85 -15.31
N LYS A 80 -3.66 -12.18 -15.15
CA LYS A 80 -3.81 -13.13 -16.27
C LYS A 80 -5.24 -13.23 -16.82
N LYS A 81 -6.21 -12.58 -16.18
CA LYS A 81 -7.60 -12.56 -16.66
C LYS A 81 -7.66 -11.66 -17.89
N LYS A 82 -7.99 -12.25 -19.05
CA LYS A 82 -8.29 -11.44 -20.25
C LYS A 82 -9.40 -10.45 -19.90
N PRO A 83 -9.33 -9.18 -20.33
CA PRO A 83 -10.47 -8.29 -20.24
C PRO A 83 -11.64 -8.99 -20.93
N GLN A 84 -12.79 -9.07 -20.25
CA GLN A 84 -14.00 -9.60 -20.84
C GLN A 84 -14.31 -8.71 -22.03
N THR A 85 -14.07 -9.20 -23.25
CA THR A 85 -14.56 -8.54 -24.45
C THR A 85 -16.07 -8.60 -24.35
N GLU A 86 -16.69 -7.48 -24.00
CA GLU A 86 -18.13 -7.29 -24.13
C GLU A 86 -18.49 -7.70 -25.56
N LYS A 87 -19.20 -8.82 -25.70
CA LYS A 87 -19.81 -9.18 -26.97
C LYS A 87 -20.87 -8.12 -27.23
N LYS A 88 -20.51 -7.07 -28.00
CA LYS A 88 -21.50 -6.19 -28.59
C LYS A 88 -22.23 -7.01 -29.66
N GLU A 89 -23.37 -7.57 -29.27
CA GLU A 89 -24.33 -8.10 -30.25
C GLU A 89 -24.77 -6.93 -31.14
N TYR A 90 -24.23 -6.90 -32.36
CA TYR A 90 -24.78 -6.08 -33.43
C TYR A 90 -26.13 -6.70 -33.80
N VAL A 91 -27.21 -6.16 -33.25
CA VAL A 91 -28.55 -6.46 -33.73
C VAL A 91 -28.67 -5.87 -35.12
N SER A 92 -28.58 -6.72 -36.15
CA SER A 92 -28.97 -6.36 -37.51
C SER A 92 -30.46 -6.03 -37.49
N ARG A 93 -30.79 -4.74 -37.50
CA ARG A 93 -32.16 -4.30 -37.79
C ARG A 93 -32.42 -4.62 -39.26
N VAL A 94 -33.32 -5.57 -39.48
CA VAL A 94 -34.01 -5.84 -40.74
C VAL A 94 -34.86 -4.63 -41.13
#